data_AF-A0A6I9YQ85-F1
#
_entry.id   AF-A0A6I9YQ85-F1
#
_cell.length_a   1.000
_cell.length_b   1.000
_cell.length_c   1.000
_cell.angle_alpha   90.00
_cell.angle_beta   90.00
_cell.angle_gamma   90.00
#
_symmetry.space_group_name_H-M   'P 1'
#
loop_
_entity.id
_entity.type
_entity.pdbx_description
1 polymer ?
#
loop_
_entity_poly.entity_id
_entity_poly.type
_entity_poly.pdbx_seq_one_letter_code
_entity_poly.pdbx_strand_id
1 'polypeptide(L)'
;MPRKRPFSAKQKKKQLQDKRERKRQGFQDGVRSSSNSRSGSHDRHEEHTDTSDSESFSLQVRKLNQQPQIRKPGERGYDPNRYRLHFERESREEVERRKKIAREKILEPVPEIETEVDIEDVYKTGSVLDFPKRPPWNYQMSKDQLLAREEKCFREYLENIYSTFQPNQLSYFEHNLETWKQLWRVLEMSDIVLLITDIRHPVINFSPALYEFVTKQMKRNLILVLNKIDLAPPALVVAWKYYFKSRFPEIHVICFTSYPQQDQDPSAVFKKRRKRRKGWSTAMGPNQLLSSCETITAGKVDLSS
;
A
#
# COMPACT_ATOMS: atom_id res chain seq x y z
N MET A 1 11.85 1.36 -42.27
CA MET A 1 10.63 0.57 -41.91
C MET A 1 9.38 1.34 -42.37
N PRO A 2 8.50 0.77 -43.21
CA PRO A 2 7.34 1.51 -43.72
C PRO A 2 6.27 1.68 -42.63
N ARG A 3 5.73 2.89 -42.47
CA ARG A 3 4.67 3.20 -41.50
C ARG A 3 3.40 2.41 -41.83
N LYS A 4 2.91 1.60 -40.88
CA LYS A 4 1.66 0.83 -41.00
C LYS A 4 0.48 1.78 -41.30
N ARG A 5 -0.27 1.49 -42.37
CA ARG A 5 -1.48 2.24 -42.77
C ARG A 5 -2.52 2.26 -41.64
N PRO A 6 -3.16 3.40 -41.34
CA PRO A 6 -4.19 3.47 -40.31
C PRO A 6 -5.41 2.61 -40.68
N PHE A 7 -5.93 1.89 -39.68
CA PHE A 7 -7.02 0.93 -39.85
C PHE A 7 -8.35 1.68 -40.10
N SER A 8 -9.03 1.40 -41.20
CA SER A 8 -10.30 2.06 -41.53
C SER A 8 -11.36 1.76 -40.46
N ALA A 9 -12.05 2.80 -39.99
CA ALA A 9 -13.10 2.67 -38.96
C ALA A 9 -14.21 1.68 -39.39
N LYS A 10 -14.49 1.60 -40.71
CA LYS A 10 -15.47 0.66 -41.29
C LYS A 10 -15.01 -0.79 -41.17
N GLN A 11 -13.71 -1.06 -41.36
CA GLN A 11 -13.13 -2.38 -41.16
C GLN A 11 -13.11 -2.78 -39.69
N LYS A 12 -12.84 -1.84 -38.77
CA LYS A 12 -12.87 -2.10 -37.32
C LYS A 12 -14.27 -2.45 -36.83
N LYS A 13 -15.30 -1.77 -37.35
CA LYS A 13 -16.71 -2.04 -37.01
C LYS A 13 -17.13 -3.42 -37.50
N LYS A 14 -16.79 -3.79 -38.73
CA LYS A 14 -17.08 -5.13 -39.30
C LYS A 14 -16.38 -6.24 -38.50
N GLN A 15 -15.11 -6.06 -38.15
CA GLN A 15 -14.35 -7.03 -37.34
C GLN A 15 -14.98 -7.25 -35.95
N LEU A 16 -15.51 -6.21 -35.31
CA LEU A 16 -16.20 -6.34 -34.02
C LEU A 16 -17.56 -7.04 -34.15
N GLN A 17 -18.24 -6.86 -35.29
CA GLN A 17 -19.51 -7.52 -35.59
C GLN A 17 -19.28 -9.02 -35.82
N ASP A 18 -18.30 -9.38 -36.65
CA ASP A 18 -17.92 -10.78 -36.91
C ASP A 18 -17.47 -11.49 -35.62
N LYS A 19 -16.75 -10.80 -34.73
CA LYS A 19 -16.32 -11.35 -33.43
C LYS A 19 -17.51 -11.59 -32.48
N ARG A 20 -18.56 -10.76 -32.55
CA ARG A 20 -19.80 -10.94 -31.77
C ARG A 20 -20.65 -12.08 -32.32
N GLU A 21 -20.74 -12.23 -33.63
CA GLU A 21 -21.45 -13.35 -34.27
C GLU A 21 -20.76 -14.68 -33.99
N ARG A 22 -19.43 -14.75 -34.07
CA ARG A 22 -18.67 -15.97 -33.72
C ARG A 22 -18.85 -16.38 -32.25
N LYS A 23 -18.90 -15.41 -31.33
CA LYS A 23 -19.22 -15.68 -29.91
C LYS A 23 -20.66 -16.16 -29.70
N ARG A 24 -21.61 -15.71 -30.54
CA ARG A 24 -23.01 -16.17 -30.50
C ARG A 24 -23.17 -17.60 -31.01
N GLN A 25 -22.31 -18.04 -31.92
CA GLN A 25 -22.36 -19.37 -32.52
C GLN A 25 -21.54 -20.44 -31.76
N GLY A 26 -20.99 -20.12 -30.58
CA GLY A 26 -20.42 -21.12 -29.67
C GLY A 26 -19.13 -21.82 -30.15
N PHE A 27 -18.44 -21.33 -31.19
CA PHE A 27 -17.18 -21.91 -31.63
C PHE A 27 -16.03 -21.53 -30.67
N GLN A 28 -15.52 -22.52 -29.92
CA GLN A 28 -14.21 -22.46 -29.26
C GLN A 28 -13.12 -22.79 -30.28
N ASP A 29 -12.33 -21.80 -30.68
CA ASP A 29 -11.12 -22.03 -31.47
C ASP A 29 -9.90 -22.14 -30.55
N GLY A 30 -9.31 -23.33 -30.55
CA GLY A 30 -7.97 -23.60 -30.03
C GLY A 30 -6.87 -22.97 -30.89
N VAL A 31 -5.85 -22.47 -30.19
CA VAL A 31 -4.45 -22.29 -30.61
C VAL A 31 -4.19 -21.72 -32.01
N ARG A 32 -3.92 -20.40 -32.10
CA ARG A 32 -2.91 -19.85 -33.04
C ARG A 32 -2.19 -18.62 -32.46
N SER A 33 -0.88 -18.77 -32.29
CA SER A 33 0.08 -17.68 -32.06
C SER A 33 0.08 -16.69 -33.23
N SER A 34 -0.04 -15.39 -32.95
CA SER A 34 0.55 -14.36 -33.80
C SER A 34 0.83 -13.09 -33.00
N SER A 35 2.05 -12.59 -33.16
CA SER A 35 2.61 -11.40 -32.58
C SER A 35 2.03 -10.13 -33.21
N ASN A 36 1.51 -9.22 -32.39
CA ASN A 36 1.57 -7.77 -32.65
C ASN A 36 1.11 -6.99 -31.41
N SER A 37 2.06 -6.30 -30.79
CA SER A 37 1.85 -5.27 -29.80
C SER A 37 1.13 -4.07 -30.40
N ARG A 38 0.03 -3.64 -29.76
CA ARG A 38 -0.42 -2.24 -29.71
C ARG A 38 -1.50 -2.03 -28.66
N SER A 39 -1.16 -1.18 -27.70
CA SER A 39 -1.93 -0.73 -26.56
C SER A 39 -3.33 -0.24 -26.94
N GLY A 40 -4.33 -0.73 -26.23
CA GLY A 40 -5.72 -0.28 -26.32
C GLY A 40 -6.52 -0.96 -25.22
N SER A 41 -6.87 -0.17 -24.20
CA SER A 41 -7.82 -0.45 -23.12
C SER A 41 -8.74 -1.64 -23.41
N HIS A 42 -8.38 -2.82 -22.90
CA HIS A 42 -9.24 -3.98 -22.90
C HIS A 42 -9.68 -4.17 -21.46
N ASP A 43 -10.97 -3.95 -21.20
CA ASP A 43 -11.68 -4.55 -20.07
C ASP A 43 -11.24 -6.01 -20.01
N ARG A 44 -10.38 -6.29 -19.03
CA ARG A 44 -9.98 -7.65 -18.72
C ARG A 44 -11.23 -8.30 -18.17
N HIS A 45 -11.85 -9.13 -19.02
CA HIS A 45 -12.41 -10.38 -18.55
C HIS A 45 -11.35 -10.97 -17.60
N GLU A 46 -11.58 -10.84 -16.30
CA GLU A 46 -10.99 -11.74 -15.33
C GLU A 46 -11.45 -13.12 -15.81
N GLU A 47 -10.55 -13.87 -16.45
CA GLU A 47 -10.64 -15.32 -16.42
C GLU A 47 -10.59 -15.66 -14.93
N HIS A 48 -11.79 -15.72 -14.36
CA HIS A 48 -12.07 -16.45 -13.15
C HIS A 48 -11.63 -17.88 -13.44
N THR A 49 -10.40 -18.20 -13.07
CA THR A 49 -10.14 -19.51 -12.53
C THR A 49 -10.97 -19.54 -11.26
N ASP A 50 -12.15 -20.13 -11.41
CA ASP A 50 -12.98 -20.67 -10.35
C ASP A 50 -12.10 -21.68 -9.61
N THR A 51 -11.24 -21.18 -8.72
CA THR A 51 -10.50 -22.01 -7.79
C THR A 51 -11.51 -22.39 -6.75
N SER A 52 -12.10 -23.58 -6.93
CA SER A 52 -12.77 -24.37 -5.91
C SER A 52 -12.41 -23.90 -4.50
N ASP A 53 -13.42 -23.49 -3.73
CA ASP A 53 -13.36 -23.10 -2.30
C ASP A 53 -12.83 -24.20 -1.36
N SER A 54 -12.16 -25.22 -1.89
CA SER A 54 -11.63 -26.37 -1.15
C SER A 54 -10.12 -26.32 -0.90
N GLU A 55 -9.39 -25.33 -1.42
CA GLU A 55 -7.96 -25.20 -1.11
C GLU A 55 -7.76 -24.47 0.22
N SER A 56 -6.99 -25.07 1.13
CA SER A 56 -6.67 -24.41 2.40
C SER A 56 -5.93 -23.10 2.14
N PHE A 57 -6.23 -22.07 2.94
CA PHE A 57 -5.60 -20.75 2.87
C PHE A 57 -4.05 -20.82 2.76
N SER A 58 -3.43 -21.76 3.47
CA SER A 58 -1.99 -22.01 3.42
C SER A 58 -1.47 -22.48 2.05
N LEU A 59 -2.27 -23.22 1.28
CA LEU A 59 -1.95 -23.61 -0.10
C LEU A 59 -2.09 -22.42 -1.05
N GLN A 60 -3.09 -21.56 -0.85
CA GLN A 60 -3.26 -20.35 -1.65
C GLN A 60 -2.11 -19.37 -1.47
N VAL A 61 -1.67 -19.15 -0.22
CA VAL A 61 -0.49 -18.34 0.12
C VAL A 61 0.79 -18.92 -0.49
N ARG A 62 0.96 -20.25 -0.46
CA ARG A 62 2.12 -20.92 -1.09
C ARG A 62 2.13 -20.70 -2.60
N LYS A 63 1.00 -20.93 -3.28
CA LYS A 63 0.90 -20.70 -4.74
C LYS A 63 1.17 -19.24 -5.11
N LEU A 64 0.69 -18.30 -4.29
CA LEU A 64 0.89 -16.87 -4.49
C LEU A 64 2.36 -16.47 -4.38
N ASN A 65 3.06 -17.02 -3.40
CA ASN A 65 4.46 -16.68 -3.13
C ASN A 65 5.48 -17.56 -3.86
N GLN A 66 5.01 -18.60 -4.57
CA GLN A 66 5.87 -19.47 -5.38
C GLN A 66 6.44 -18.67 -6.55
N GLN A 67 7.75 -18.39 -6.49
CA GLN A 67 8.43 -17.75 -7.62
C GLN A 67 8.45 -18.71 -8.82
N PRO A 68 8.23 -18.22 -10.06
CA PRO A 68 8.27 -19.06 -11.24
C PRO A 68 9.64 -19.73 -11.35
N GLN A 69 9.65 -21.04 -11.17
CA GLN A 69 10.81 -21.87 -11.40
C GLN A 69 11.02 -21.94 -12.91
N ILE A 70 12.23 -21.63 -13.36
CA ILE A 70 12.68 -21.69 -14.77
C ILE A 70 12.30 -20.45 -15.59
N ARG A 71 13.12 -19.40 -15.48
CA ARG A 71 13.36 -18.51 -16.62
C ARG A 71 14.32 -19.24 -17.56
N LYS A 72 13.97 -19.36 -18.85
CA LYS A 72 14.91 -19.87 -19.86
C LYS A 72 16.17 -18.99 -19.87
N PRO A 73 17.37 -19.56 -20.08
CA PRO A 73 18.60 -18.77 -20.17
C PRO A 73 18.46 -17.74 -21.29
N GLY A 74 18.39 -16.45 -20.95
CA GLY A 74 18.23 -15.34 -21.91
C GLY A 74 17.03 -14.43 -21.65
N GLU A 75 16.00 -14.86 -20.91
CA GLU A 75 14.85 -14.01 -20.58
C GLU A 75 15.09 -13.24 -19.28
N ARG A 76 15.78 -12.10 -19.36
CA ARG A 76 15.73 -11.06 -18.32
C ARG A 76 14.40 -10.29 -18.37
N GLY A 77 13.28 -10.99 -18.42
CA GLY A 77 11.95 -10.37 -18.39
C GLY A 77 11.63 -9.90 -16.98
N TYR A 78 11.53 -8.60 -16.73
CA TYR A 78 10.90 -8.09 -15.52
C TYR A 78 9.49 -8.69 -15.42
N ASP A 79 9.14 -9.31 -14.28
CA ASP A 79 7.78 -9.80 -14.08
C ASP A 79 6.91 -8.63 -13.60
N PRO A 80 5.98 -8.14 -14.44
CA PRO A 80 5.13 -7.00 -14.07
C PRO A 80 4.19 -7.30 -12.90
N ASN A 81 3.95 -8.57 -12.56
CA ASN A 81 3.02 -8.96 -11.51
C ASN A 81 3.70 -9.28 -10.17
N ARG A 82 5.04 -9.21 -10.09
CA ARG A 82 5.79 -9.57 -8.89
C ARG A 82 5.36 -8.81 -7.63
N TYR A 83 5.06 -7.53 -7.78
CA TYR A 83 4.63 -6.63 -6.68
C TYR A 83 3.13 -6.32 -6.76
N ARG A 84 2.35 -7.19 -7.39
CA ARG A 84 0.90 -7.06 -7.35
C ARG A 84 0.45 -7.24 -5.91
N LEU A 85 -0.43 -6.35 -5.46
CA LEU A 85 -1.00 -6.41 -4.13
C LEU A 85 -1.98 -7.58 -4.04
N HIS A 86 -1.89 -8.33 -2.96
CA HIS A 86 -2.73 -9.49 -2.69
C HIS A 86 -3.36 -9.35 -1.31
N PHE A 87 -4.66 -9.05 -1.30
CA PHE A 87 -5.48 -8.97 -0.10
C PHE A 87 -6.41 -10.17 -0.05
N GLU A 88 -6.82 -10.53 1.17
CA GLU A 88 -7.92 -11.47 1.37
C GLU A 88 -9.18 -10.94 0.67
N ARG A 89 -9.78 -11.75 -0.19
CA ARG A 89 -10.97 -11.37 -0.96
C ARG A 89 -12.19 -11.95 -0.27
N GLU A 90 -13.06 -11.07 0.19
CA GLU A 90 -14.36 -11.48 0.69
C GLU A 90 -15.23 -12.07 -0.44
N SER A 91 -16.12 -13.00 -0.09
CA SER A 91 -17.02 -13.63 -1.05
C SER A 91 -17.94 -12.59 -1.71
N ARG A 92 -18.31 -12.84 -2.97
CA ARG A 92 -19.22 -11.94 -3.71
C ARG A 92 -20.55 -11.76 -3.00
N GLU A 93 -21.06 -12.85 -2.43
CA GLU A 93 -22.31 -12.88 -1.69
C GLU A 93 -22.25 -11.98 -0.45
N GLU A 94 -21.15 -12.04 0.31
CA GLU A 94 -20.96 -11.22 1.51
C GLU A 94 -20.82 -9.73 1.18
N VAL A 95 -20.13 -9.41 0.08
CA VAL A 95 -20.04 -8.05 -0.44
C VAL A 95 -21.41 -7.54 -0.88
N GLU A 96 -22.19 -8.35 -1.58
CA GLU A 96 -23.53 -7.96 -2.05
C GLU A 96 -24.52 -7.78 -0.90
N ARG A 97 -24.46 -8.65 0.11
CA ARG A 97 -25.23 -8.54 1.35
C ARG A 97 -24.92 -7.24 2.09
N ARG A 98 -23.65 -6.90 2.32
CA ARG A 98 -23.27 -5.63 2.96
C ARG A 98 -23.70 -4.41 2.14
N LYS A 99 -23.60 -4.47 0.81
CA LYS A 99 -24.12 -3.42 -0.07
C LYS A 99 -25.63 -3.25 0.05
N LYS A 100 -26.38 -4.34 0.19
CA LYS A 100 -27.84 -4.29 0.40
C LYS A 100 -28.16 -3.63 1.75
N ILE A 101 -27.50 -4.07 2.82
CA ILE A 101 -27.65 -3.47 4.16
C ILE A 101 -27.32 -1.98 4.14
N ALA A 102 -26.24 -1.57 3.49
CA ALA A 102 -25.85 -0.16 3.41
C ALA A 102 -26.84 0.71 2.62
N ARG A 103 -27.66 0.12 1.72
CA ARG A 103 -28.71 0.85 1.00
C ARG A 103 -30.02 0.92 1.78
N GLU A 104 -30.30 -0.09 2.60
CA GLU A 104 -31.56 -0.23 3.34
C GLU A 104 -31.49 0.41 4.73
N LYS A 105 -30.32 0.37 5.38
CA LYS A 105 -30.11 0.91 6.71
C LYS A 105 -29.86 2.41 6.65
N ILE A 106 -30.70 3.17 7.34
CA ILE A 106 -30.49 4.61 7.55
C ILE A 106 -29.28 4.77 8.50
N LEU A 107 -28.33 5.62 8.14
CA LEU A 107 -27.18 5.92 8.98
C LEU A 107 -27.65 6.79 10.16
N GLU A 108 -27.56 6.24 11.37
CA GLU A 108 -27.83 6.96 12.60
C GLU A 108 -26.54 7.64 13.09
N PRO A 109 -26.62 8.90 13.56
CA PRO A 109 -25.46 9.56 14.13
C PRO A 109 -25.02 8.81 15.37
N VAL A 110 -23.73 8.46 15.38
CA VAL A 110 -23.09 7.77 16.49
C VAL A 110 -22.71 8.80 17.56
N PRO A 111 -22.86 8.50 18.87
CA PRO A 111 -22.41 9.39 19.94
C PRO A 111 -20.92 9.72 19.82
N GLU A 112 -20.50 10.93 20.24
CA GLU A 112 -19.11 11.39 20.12
C GLU A 112 -18.10 10.43 20.77
N ILE A 113 -18.49 9.77 21.87
CA ILE A 113 -17.65 8.81 22.61
C ILE A 113 -17.24 7.63 21.72
N GLU A 114 -18.12 7.12 20.85
CA GLU A 114 -17.81 6.00 19.97
C GLU A 114 -17.01 6.44 18.72
N THR A 115 -16.85 7.75 18.52
CA THR A 115 -15.98 8.30 17.47
C THR A 115 -14.52 8.46 17.92
N GLU A 116 -14.28 8.36 19.23
CA GLU A 116 -12.94 8.34 19.79
C GLU A 116 -12.31 6.96 19.56
N VAL A 117 -11.08 6.95 19.05
CA VAL A 117 -10.33 5.72 18.78
C VAL A 117 -8.95 5.87 19.40
N ASP A 118 -8.64 5.01 20.38
CA ASP A 118 -7.28 4.91 20.92
C ASP A 118 -6.41 4.04 20.00
N ILE A 119 -5.11 4.25 20.04
CA ILE A 119 -4.13 3.40 19.36
C ILE A 119 -4.18 1.96 19.87
N GLU A 120 -4.58 1.74 21.12
CA GLU A 120 -4.69 0.40 21.71
C GLU A 120 -5.89 -0.37 21.18
N ASP A 121 -6.94 0.33 20.75
CA ASP A 121 -8.11 -0.28 20.11
C ASP A 121 -7.76 -0.81 18.72
N VAL A 122 -6.91 -0.08 18.00
CA VAL A 122 -6.43 -0.44 16.65
C VAL A 122 -5.31 -1.48 16.72
N TYR A 123 -4.31 -1.22 17.56
CA TYR A 123 -3.11 -2.04 17.73
C TYR A 123 -3.06 -2.60 19.14
N LYS A 124 -3.79 -3.70 19.35
CA LYS A 124 -3.83 -4.37 20.64
C LYS A 124 -2.44 -4.86 21.04
N THR A 125 -1.95 -4.37 22.18
CA THR A 125 -0.65 -4.74 22.73
C THR A 125 -0.56 -6.25 22.97
N GLY A 126 0.48 -6.89 22.44
CA GLY A 126 0.67 -8.34 22.57
C GLY A 126 -0.25 -9.18 21.67
N SER A 127 -1.00 -8.57 20.77
CA SER A 127 -1.72 -9.30 19.72
C SER A 127 -0.75 -9.85 18.66
N VAL A 128 -1.24 -10.83 17.90
CA VAL A 128 -0.50 -11.41 16.76
C VAL A 128 -0.45 -10.43 15.57
N LEU A 129 -1.20 -9.32 15.63
CA LEU A 129 -1.40 -8.35 14.55
C LEU A 129 -0.26 -7.33 14.44
N ASP A 130 0.97 -7.83 14.46
CA ASP A 130 2.18 -7.06 14.20
C ASP A 130 2.45 -7.02 12.68
N PHE A 131 3.71 -7.14 12.30
CA PHE A 131 4.16 -7.29 10.91
C PHE A 131 5.23 -8.38 10.86
N PRO A 132 5.41 -9.06 9.71
CA PRO A 132 6.40 -10.13 9.61
C PRO A 132 7.81 -9.53 9.68
N LYS A 133 8.61 -10.01 10.64
CA LYS A 133 10.02 -9.60 10.82
C LYS A 133 10.91 -10.51 9.99
N ARG A 134 11.96 -9.94 9.37
CA ARG A 134 12.89 -10.75 8.58
C ARG A 134 13.68 -11.70 9.50
N PRO A 135 13.78 -13.00 9.17
CA PRO A 135 14.62 -13.90 9.94
C PRO A 135 16.11 -13.53 9.81
N PRO A 136 16.94 -13.74 10.85
CA PRO A 136 18.37 -13.51 10.77
C PRO A 136 19.01 -14.30 9.61
N TRP A 137 19.89 -13.63 8.86
CA TRP A 137 20.61 -14.21 7.74
C TRP A 137 22.09 -13.82 7.80
N ASN A 138 22.94 -14.60 7.11
CA ASN A 138 24.36 -14.30 6.99
C ASN A 138 24.84 -14.57 5.55
N TYR A 139 26.02 -14.03 5.21
CA TYR A 139 26.59 -14.17 3.86
C TYR A 139 27.00 -15.61 3.50
N GLN A 140 27.08 -16.51 4.48
CA GLN A 140 27.39 -17.92 4.25
C GLN A 140 26.17 -18.74 3.78
N MET A 141 24.95 -18.22 3.97
CA MET A 141 23.73 -18.89 3.51
C MET A 141 23.60 -18.82 2.00
N SER A 142 23.12 -19.91 1.39
CA SER A 142 22.74 -19.87 -0.02
C SER A 142 21.48 -19.03 -0.22
N LYS A 143 21.33 -18.47 -1.42
CA LYS A 143 20.14 -17.70 -1.80
C LYS A 143 18.85 -18.51 -1.56
N ASP A 144 18.84 -19.77 -1.96
CA ASP A 144 17.65 -20.61 -1.87
C ASP A 144 17.31 -20.96 -0.41
N GLN A 145 18.32 -21.15 0.43
CA GLN A 145 18.13 -21.35 1.88
C GLN A 145 17.50 -20.12 2.52
N LEU A 146 17.97 -18.92 2.17
CA LEU A 146 17.40 -17.67 2.69
C LEU A 146 15.95 -17.49 2.22
N LEU A 147 15.68 -17.72 0.93
CA LEU A 147 14.33 -17.63 0.38
C LEU A 147 13.35 -18.58 1.10
N ALA A 148 13.76 -19.83 1.31
CA ALA A 148 12.95 -20.82 2.02
C ALA A 148 12.69 -20.44 3.49
N ARG A 149 13.68 -19.83 4.17
CA ARG A 149 13.51 -19.33 5.55
C ARG A 149 12.53 -18.16 5.62
N GLU A 150 12.67 -17.19 4.71
CA GLU A 150 11.78 -16.04 4.60
C GLU A 150 10.34 -16.50 4.32
N GLU A 151 10.15 -17.44 3.40
CA GLU A 151 8.84 -18.02 3.07
C GLU A 151 8.24 -18.77 4.26
N LYS A 152 9.04 -19.58 4.96
CA LYS A 152 8.60 -20.32 6.15
C LYS A 152 8.12 -19.36 7.24
N CYS A 153 8.93 -18.34 7.57
CA CYS A 153 8.60 -17.36 8.60
C CYS A 153 7.32 -16.58 8.27
N PHE A 154 7.16 -16.15 7.02
CA PHE A 154 5.97 -15.43 6.60
C PHE A 154 4.71 -16.32 6.62
N ARG A 155 4.83 -17.59 6.25
CA ARG A 155 3.73 -18.55 6.34
C ARG A 155 3.30 -18.78 7.78
N GLU A 156 4.25 -18.97 8.70
CA GLU A 156 3.97 -19.13 10.13
C GLU A 156 3.29 -17.89 10.71
N TYR A 157 3.72 -16.69 10.29
CA TYR A 157 3.07 -15.43 10.64
C TYR A 157 1.59 -15.39 10.21
N LEU A 158 1.31 -15.73 8.94
CA LEU A 158 -0.08 -15.76 8.45
C LEU A 158 -0.92 -16.83 9.16
N GLU A 159 -0.37 -18.03 9.33
CA GLU A 159 -1.06 -19.13 10.03
C GLU A 159 -1.44 -18.73 11.46
N ASN A 160 -0.57 -18.01 12.16
CA ASN A 160 -0.84 -17.50 13.52
C ASN A 160 -1.96 -16.44 13.54
N ILE A 161 -2.06 -15.59 12.51
CA ILE A 161 -3.14 -14.60 12.41
C ILE A 161 -4.48 -15.31 12.22
N TYR A 162 -4.57 -16.21 11.25
CA TYR A 162 -5.82 -16.89 10.90
C TYR A 162 -6.23 -17.98 11.90
N SER A 163 -5.31 -18.48 12.72
CA SER A 163 -5.67 -19.36 13.85
C SER A 163 -6.29 -18.58 15.01
N THR A 164 -5.91 -17.30 15.17
CA THR A 164 -6.36 -16.45 16.28
C THR A 164 -7.60 -15.63 15.93
N PHE A 165 -7.69 -15.14 14.69
CA PHE A 165 -8.72 -14.21 14.25
C PHE A 165 -9.48 -14.74 13.04
N GLN A 166 -10.78 -14.48 13.02
CA GLN A 166 -11.60 -14.75 11.86
C GLN A 166 -11.38 -13.68 10.78
N PRO A 167 -11.46 -14.01 9.48
CA PRO A 167 -11.24 -13.05 8.39
C PRO A 167 -12.13 -11.79 8.46
N ASN A 168 -13.34 -11.91 9.04
CA ASN A 168 -14.28 -10.80 9.20
C ASN A 168 -13.90 -9.80 10.31
N GLN A 169 -12.98 -10.15 11.20
CA GLN A 169 -12.49 -9.29 12.29
C GLN A 169 -11.20 -8.56 11.89
N LEU A 170 -10.57 -8.97 10.79
CA LEU A 170 -9.29 -8.45 10.34
C LEU A 170 -9.49 -7.31 9.34
N SER A 171 -8.66 -6.27 9.48
CA SER A 171 -8.49 -5.29 8.41
C SER A 171 -7.73 -5.90 7.24
N TYR A 172 -7.89 -5.35 6.04
CA TYR A 172 -7.13 -5.82 4.88
C TYR A 172 -5.63 -5.58 5.07
N PHE A 173 -4.84 -6.62 4.82
CA PHE A 173 -3.39 -6.55 4.81
C PHE A 173 -2.79 -7.41 3.68
N GLU A 174 -1.50 -7.19 3.41
CA GLU A 174 -0.80 -7.77 2.27
C GLU A 174 -0.35 -9.22 2.51
N HIS A 175 -0.70 -10.10 1.57
CA HIS A 175 -0.37 -11.53 1.55
C HIS A 175 0.81 -11.88 0.64
N ASN A 176 1.29 -10.92 -0.15
CA ASN A 176 2.46 -11.07 -0.99
C ASN A 176 3.75 -10.82 -0.20
N LEU A 177 4.53 -11.88 -0.02
CA LEU A 177 5.83 -11.83 0.63
C LEU A 177 6.81 -10.91 -0.11
N GLU A 178 6.73 -10.78 -1.43
CA GLU A 178 7.65 -9.92 -2.19
C GLU A 178 7.50 -8.44 -1.82
N THR A 179 6.30 -8.01 -1.40
CA THR A 179 6.05 -6.67 -0.87
C THR A 179 6.72 -6.50 0.50
N TRP A 180 6.55 -7.45 1.41
CA TRP A 180 7.21 -7.44 2.72
C TRP A 180 8.74 -7.48 2.63
N LYS A 181 9.29 -8.21 1.65
CA LYS A 181 10.73 -8.18 1.35
C LYS A 181 11.24 -6.80 0.97
N GLN A 182 10.43 -5.96 0.31
CA GLN A 182 10.83 -4.57 0.04
C GLN A 182 10.91 -3.76 1.32
N LEU A 183 9.91 -3.91 2.21
CA LEU A 183 9.96 -3.26 3.51
C LEU A 183 11.23 -3.64 4.27
N TRP A 184 11.56 -4.93 4.34
CA TRP A 184 12.77 -5.39 5.02
C TRP A 184 14.05 -4.78 4.45
N ARG A 185 14.18 -4.75 3.12
CA ARG A 185 15.35 -4.14 2.46
C ARG A 185 15.45 -2.65 2.76
N VAL A 186 14.34 -1.92 2.69
CA VAL A 186 14.31 -0.49 3.01
C VAL A 186 14.71 -0.26 4.46
N LEU A 187 14.18 -1.04 5.40
CA LEU A 187 14.53 -0.91 6.81
C LEU A 187 16.01 -1.22 7.10
N GLU A 188 16.59 -2.21 6.41
CA GLU A 188 18.00 -2.58 6.59
C GLU A 188 18.97 -1.57 5.95
N MET A 189 18.61 -1.02 4.80
CA MET A 189 19.45 -0.08 4.04
C MET A 189 19.37 1.35 4.57
N SER A 190 18.32 1.69 5.32
CA SER A 190 18.08 3.08 5.76
C SER A 190 18.65 3.34 7.15
N ASP A 191 19.35 4.46 7.30
CA ASP A 191 19.75 4.97 8.61
C ASP A 191 18.63 5.78 9.29
N ILE A 192 17.81 6.44 8.48
CA ILE A 192 16.65 7.23 8.89
C ILE A 192 15.43 6.72 8.13
N VAL A 193 14.37 6.37 8.86
CA VAL A 193 13.10 5.92 8.28
C VAL A 193 12.05 7.02 8.45
N LEU A 194 11.38 7.37 7.36
CA LEU A 194 10.28 8.34 7.34
C LEU A 194 8.94 7.59 7.32
N LEU A 195 8.14 7.75 8.37
CA LEU A 195 6.78 7.24 8.44
C LEU A 195 5.79 8.37 8.17
N ILE A 196 5.10 8.33 7.04
CA ILE A 196 4.15 9.36 6.63
C ILE A 196 2.74 8.96 7.09
N THR A 197 2.11 9.82 7.88
CA THR A 197 0.74 9.63 8.36
C THR A 197 -0.17 10.78 7.93
N ASP A 198 -1.48 10.54 7.85
CA ASP A 198 -2.45 11.59 7.52
C ASP A 198 -2.93 12.24 8.82
N ILE A 199 -2.92 13.58 8.90
CA ILE A 199 -3.23 14.33 10.14
C ILE A 199 -4.63 14.06 10.71
N ARG A 200 -5.56 13.58 9.90
CA ARG A 200 -6.96 13.36 10.33
C ARG A 200 -7.06 12.19 11.30
N HIS A 201 -6.32 11.12 11.04
CA HIS A 201 -6.31 9.90 11.86
C HIS A 201 -4.90 9.30 11.91
N PRO A 202 -3.92 9.99 12.50
CA PRO A 202 -2.53 9.56 12.47
C PRO A 202 -2.31 8.26 13.25
N VAL A 203 -3.16 8.00 14.25
CA VAL A 203 -3.16 6.80 15.09
C VAL A 203 -3.33 5.51 14.28
N ILE A 204 -4.23 5.49 13.28
CA ILE A 204 -4.49 4.33 12.44
C ILE A 204 -3.31 4.03 11.49
N ASN A 205 -2.53 5.05 11.15
CA ASN A 205 -1.41 4.91 10.21
C ASN A 205 -0.07 4.69 10.92
N PHE A 206 -0.06 4.75 12.26
CA PHE A 206 1.14 4.60 13.06
C PHE A 206 1.11 3.27 13.81
N SER A 207 1.85 2.28 13.32
CA SER A 207 1.99 0.99 14.00
C SER A 207 3.03 1.09 15.14
N PRO A 208 2.63 0.87 16.41
CA PRO A 208 3.57 0.83 17.53
C PRO A 208 4.61 -0.29 17.37
N ALA A 209 4.22 -1.44 16.83
CA ALA A 209 5.13 -2.57 16.59
C ALA A 209 6.27 -2.21 15.64
N LEU A 210 5.98 -1.41 14.60
CA LEU A 210 7.00 -0.90 13.68
C LEU A 210 7.94 0.08 14.39
N TYR A 211 7.39 0.99 15.21
CA TYR A 211 8.20 1.90 16.01
C TYR A 211 9.18 1.15 16.90
N GLU A 212 8.70 0.21 17.71
CA GLU A 212 9.56 -0.56 18.61
C GLU A 212 10.62 -1.38 17.88
N PHE A 213 10.27 -1.95 16.72
CA PHE A 213 11.22 -2.66 15.90
C PHE A 213 12.34 -1.75 15.38
N VAL A 214 11.98 -0.59 14.83
CA VAL A 214 12.95 0.33 14.23
C VAL A 214 13.84 0.97 15.31
N THR A 215 13.27 1.44 16.42
CA THR A 215 14.04 2.18 17.42
C THR A 215 14.72 1.28 18.44
N LYS A 216 14.03 0.27 18.99
CA LYS A 216 14.61 -0.59 20.05
C LYS A 216 15.48 -1.71 19.48
N GLN A 217 15.00 -2.41 18.44
CA GLN A 217 15.71 -3.59 17.90
C GLN A 217 16.78 -3.20 16.88
N MET A 218 16.41 -2.40 15.89
CA MET A 218 17.31 -1.97 14.82
C MET A 218 18.20 -0.77 15.21
N LYS A 219 17.84 -0.06 16.29
CA LYS A 219 18.53 1.16 16.77
C LYS A 219 18.69 2.22 15.67
N ARG A 220 17.63 2.39 14.87
CA ARG A 220 17.56 3.37 13.78
C ARG A 220 16.65 4.52 14.17
N ASN A 221 16.82 5.65 13.49
CA ASN A 221 16.03 6.84 13.75
C ASN A 221 14.72 6.80 12.96
N LEU A 222 13.61 7.09 13.65
CA LEU A 222 12.29 7.16 13.03
C LEU A 222 11.77 8.61 13.07
N ILE A 223 11.40 9.13 11.92
CA ILE A 223 10.77 10.44 11.78
C ILE A 223 9.31 10.23 11.38
N LEU A 224 8.39 10.72 12.21
CA LEU A 224 6.96 10.73 11.94
C LEU A 224 6.59 12.02 11.19
N VAL A 225 6.10 11.89 9.97
CA VAL A 225 5.66 13.00 9.13
C VAL A 225 4.12 13.06 9.16
N LEU A 226 3.59 14.02 9.90
CA LEU A 226 2.16 14.36 9.88
C LEU A 226 1.86 15.15 8.61
N ASN A 227 1.28 14.48 7.62
CA ASN A 227 0.98 15.04 6.30
C ASN A 227 -0.42 15.66 6.23
N LYS A 228 -0.59 16.62 5.31
CA LYS A 228 -1.83 17.35 5.02
C LYS A 228 -2.35 18.14 6.23
N ILE A 229 -1.46 18.75 7.00
CA ILE A 229 -1.83 19.53 8.20
C ILE A 229 -2.82 20.67 7.92
N ASP A 230 -2.93 21.09 6.65
CA ASP A 230 -3.91 22.08 6.17
C ASP A 230 -5.37 21.63 6.28
N LEU A 231 -5.62 20.33 6.49
CA LEU A 231 -6.96 19.76 6.71
C LEU A 231 -7.42 19.81 8.16
N ALA A 232 -6.53 20.15 9.10
CA ALA A 232 -6.80 20.14 10.54
C ALA A 232 -6.63 21.54 11.14
N PRO A 233 -7.41 21.91 12.17
CA PRO A 233 -7.17 23.13 12.93
C PRO A 233 -5.78 23.12 13.59
N PRO A 234 -5.09 24.27 13.73
CA PRO A 234 -3.76 24.33 14.35
C PRO A 234 -3.70 23.73 15.76
N ALA A 235 -4.75 23.93 16.56
CA ALA A 235 -4.85 23.35 17.90
C ALA A 235 -4.77 21.81 17.88
N LEU A 236 -5.43 21.17 16.91
CA LEU A 236 -5.40 19.71 16.75
C LEU A 236 -4.01 19.22 16.34
N VAL A 237 -3.32 19.96 15.46
CA VAL A 237 -1.95 19.63 15.05
C VAL A 237 -0.99 19.67 16.24
N VAL A 238 -1.12 20.68 17.10
CA VAL A 238 -0.32 20.79 18.33
C VAL A 238 -0.65 19.64 19.31
N ALA A 239 -1.93 19.32 19.47
CA ALA A 239 -2.37 18.21 20.31
C ALA A 239 -1.79 16.86 19.84
N TRP A 240 -1.84 16.57 18.53
CA TRP A 240 -1.22 15.37 17.97
C TRP A 240 0.29 15.34 18.19
N LYS A 241 0.97 16.47 17.94
CA LYS A 241 2.42 16.57 18.17
C LYS A 241 2.77 16.30 19.64
N TYR A 242 1.97 16.80 20.58
CA TYR A 242 2.15 16.53 22.00
C TYR A 242 1.92 15.05 22.32
N TYR A 243 0.81 14.48 21.88
CA TYR A 243 0.44 13.08 22.07
C TYR A 243 1.53 12.10 21.61
N PHE A 244 2.05 12.29 20.39
CA PHE A 244 3.09 11.42 19.85
C PHE A 244 4.42 11.58 20.58
N LYS A 245 4.79 12.81 20.98
CA LYS A 245 6.01 13.05 21.76
C LYS A 245 5.93 12.49 23.18
N SER A 246 4.77 12.53 23.83
CA SER A 246 4.60 11.99 25.18
C SER A 246 4.62 10.47 25.18
N ARG A 247 4.02 9.84 24.16
CA ARG A 247 3.88 8.37 24.10
C ARG A 247 5.08 7.67 23.46
N PHE A 248 5.75 8.33 22.51
CA PHE A 248 6.87 7.78 21.75
C PHE A 248 8.05 8.78 21.75
N PRO A 249 8.86 8.85 22.81
CA PRO A 249 9.86 9.90 22.98
C PRO A 249 11.02 9.85 21.98
N GLU A 250 11.28 8.69 21.35
CA GLU A 250 12.40 8.50 20.42
C GLU A 250 12.07 8.97 18.99
N ILE A 251 10.82 9.37 18.69
CA ILE A 251 10.46 9.85 17.34
C ILE A 251 10.61 11.35 17.18
N HIS A 252 11.01 11.76 15.98
CA HIS A 252 10.94 13.15 15.56
C HIS A 252 9.62 13.40 14.83
N VAL A 253 8.74 14.23 15.41
CA VAL A 253 7.46 14.58 14.79
C VAL A 253 7.58 15.84 13.95
N ILE A 254 7.30 15.72 12.66
CA ILE A 254 7.39 16.80 11.67
C ILE A 254 6.03 17.01 11.02
N CYS A 255 5.67 18.27 10.79
CA CYS A 255 4.43 18.66 10.14
C CYS A 255 4.69 19.01 8.68
N PHE A 256 3.88 18.47 7.76
CA PHE A 256 4.05 18.68 6.32
C PHE A 256 2.74 19.10 5.65
N THR A 257 2.81 20.12 4.79
CA THR A 257 1.74 20.48 3.87
C THR A 257 2.29 21.04 2.56
N SER A 258 1.72 20.58 1.44
CA SER A 258 2.01 21.15 0.12
C SER A 258 1.19 22.41 -0.17
N TYR A 259 0.15 22.69 0.64
CA TYR A 259 -0.81 23.77 0.44
C TYR A 259 -1.03 24.54 1.74
N PRO A 260 -0.04 25.31 2.23
CA PRO A 260 -0.30 26.16 3.38
C PRO A 260 -1.44 27.13 3.05
N GLN A 261 -2.42 27.17 3.95
CA GLN A 261 -3.45 28.19 3.92
C GLN A 261 -2.74 29.52 4.18
N GLN A 262 -2.78 30.42 3.20
CA GLN A 262 -2.45 31.82 3.43
C GLN A 262 -3.67 32.46 4.07
N ASP A 263 -3.45 33.37 5.03
CA ASP A 263 -4.51 34.14 5.69
C ASP A 263 -5.55 34.58 4.65
N GLN A 264 -6.74 33.99 4.74
CA GLN A 264 -7.84 34.38 3.89
C GLN A 264 -8.50 35.56 4.57
N ASP A 265 -8.35 36.76 4.00
CA ASP A 265 -9.28 37.84 4.29
C ASP A 265 -10.70 37.34 3.92
N PRO A 266 -11.64 37.25 4.88
CA PRO A 266 -12.99 36.71 4.64
C PRO A 266 -13.79 37.53 3.61
N SER A 267 -13.33 38.74 3.28
CA SER A 267 -13.87 39.62 2.24
C SER A 267 -13.38 39.31 0.81
N ALA A 268 -12.43 38.38 0.63
CA ALA A 268 -11.86 38.03 -0.69
C ALA A 268 -12.58 36.89 -1.42
N VAL A 269 -13.60 36.28 -0.81
CA VAL A 269 -14.31 35.07 -1.30
C VAL A 269 -14.90 35.24 -2.71
N PHE A 270 -15.28 36.46 -3.11
CA PHE A 270 -15.89 36.75 -4.41
C PHE A 270 -14.90 37.06 -5.55
N LYS A 271 -13.59 37.13 -5.29
CA LYS A 271 -12.62 37.40 -6.35
C LYS A 271 -12.27 36.11 -7.08
N LYS A 272 -12.67 36.00 -8.35
CA LYS A 272 -12.32 34.89 -9.27
C LYS A 272 -10.82 34.59 -9.14
N ARG A 273 -10.50 33.44 -8.55
CA ARG A 273 -9.13 32.94 -8.39
C ARG A 273 -8.47 32.77 -9.75
N ARG A 274 -7.53 33.65 -10.10
CA ARG A 274 -6.51 33.28 -11.10
C ARG A 274 -5.69 32.15 -10.47
N LYS A 275 -5.76 30.94 -11.04
CA LYS A 275 -4.86 29.82 -10.72
C LYS A 275 -3.42 30.25 -11.06
N ARG A 276 -2.76 30.99 -10.16
CA ARG A 276 -1.31 31.07 -10.15
C ARG A 276 -0.82 29.66 -9.89
N ARG A 277 -0.01 29.11 -10.79
CA ARG A 277 0.75 27.88 -10.56
C ARG A 277 1.62 28.15 -9.32
N LYS A 278 1.15 27.76 -8.13
CA LYS A 278 1.95 27.82 -6.90
C LYS A 278 3.16 26.92 -7.13
N GLY A 279 4.36 27.50 -7.08
CA GLY A 279 5.60 26.76 -7.22
C GLY A 279 5.77 25.78 -6.07
N TRP A 280 6.60 24.76 -6.29
CA TRP A 280 6.98 23.74 -5.30
C TRP A 280 7.54 24.35 -4.00
N SER A 281 8.04 25.60 -4.06
CA SER A 281 8.58 26.39 -2.94
C SER A 281 7.56 26.85 -1.90
N THR A 282 6.28 26.52 -2.03
CA THR A 282 5.26 26.90 -1.04
C THR A 282 5.00 25.78 -0.02
N ALA A 283 5.64 24.62 -0.13
CA ALA A 283 5.43 23.53 0.83
C ALA A 283 6.05 23.87 2.19
N MET A 284 5.30 23.61 3.28
CA MET A 284 5.85 23.60 4.63
C MET A 284 6.25 22.17 5.00
N GLY A 285 7.36 22.04 5.72
CA GLY A 285 7.89 20.74 6.16
C GLY A 285 9.28 20.38 5.62
N PRO A 286 9.64 20.63 4.34
CA PRO A 286 10.96 20.24 3.82
C PRO A 286 12.14 20.78 4.63
N ASN A 287 12.11 22.06 5.03
CA ASN A 287 13.17 22.66 5.84
C ASN A 287 13.24 22.07 7.25
N GLN A 288 12.08 21.74 7.85
CA GLN A 288 12.03 21.10 9.17
C GLN A 288 12.53 19.65 9.10
N LEU A 289 12.23 18.96 8.00
CA LEU A 289 12.74 17.62 7.72
C LEU A 289 14.26 17.64 7.57
N LEU A 290 14.82 18.54 6.76
CA LEU A 290 16.25 18.69 6.59
C LEU A 290 16.95 18.97 7.93
N SER A 291 16.45 19.95 8.71
CA SER A 291 17.00 20.28 10.02
C SER A 291 16.92 19.10 11.01
N SER A 292 15.86 18.29 10.96
CA SER A 292 15.75 17.09 11.79
C SER A 292 16.76 16.03 11.35
N CYS A 293 16.95 15.83 10.06
CA CYS A 293 17.97 14.93 9.52
C CYS A 293 19.39 15.40 9.91
N GLU A 294 19.70 16.70 9.80
CA GLU A 294 20.98 17.28 10.23
C GLU A 294 21.25 17.05 11.72
N THR A 295 20.22 17.21 12.55
CA THR A 295 20.31 16.96 14.00
C THR A 295 20.61 15.49 14.29
N ILE A 296 19.98 14.57 13.55
CA ILE A 296 20.15 13.13 13.72
C ILE A 296 21.52 12.66 13.21
N THR A 297 21.94 13.13 12.03
CA THR A 297 23.22 12.73 11.43
C THR A 297 24.41 13.41 12.10
N ALA A 298 24.20 14.57 12.75
CA ALA A 298 25.21 15.33 13.48
C ALA A 298 26.52 15.52 12.67
N GLY A 299 26.39 15.78 11.36
CA GLY A 299 27.52 15.99 10.45
C GLY A 299 28.26 14.73 10.01
N LYS A 300 27.79 13.52 10.37
CA LYS A 300 28.37 12.24 9.91
C LYS A 300 28.10 11.94 8.45
N VAL A 301 27.12 12.62 7.85
CA VAL A 301 26.66 12.39 6.48
C VAL A 301 26.52 13.74 5.80
N ASP A 302 27.00 13.84 4.55
CA ASP A 302 26.80 15.01 3.71
C ASP A 302 25.36 15.04 3.19
N LEU A 303 24.63 16.10 3.54
CA LEU A 303 23.22 16.32 3.16
C LEU A 303 23.08 17.41 2.07
N SER A 304 24.19 17.87 1.47
CA SER A 304 24.20 18.98 0.51
C SER A 304 23.85 18.62 -0.95
N SER A 305 23.35 17.41 -1.19
CA SER A 305 23.01 16.89 -2.52
C SER A 305 21.65 17.33 -3.06
#